data_AF-L5JLJ2-F1
#
_entry.id   AF-L5JLJ2-F1
#
_cell.length_a   1.000
_cell.length_b   1.000
_cell.length_c   1.000
_cell.angle_alpha   90.00
_cell.angle_beta   90.00
_cell.angle_gamma   90.00
#
_symmetry.space_group_name_H-M   'P 1'
#
loop_
_entity.id
_entity.type
_entity.pdbx_description
1 polymer ?
#
loop_
_entity_poly.entity_id
_entity_poly.type
_entity_poly.pdbx_seq_one_letter_code
_entity_poly.pdbx_strand_id
1 'polypeptide(L)'
;MLVLINCPGPGRGGDKKYRALRLDVGNFSWGSEYCMRKTRIIDVVYDASNNEVVCTKIIVKNCIVLIDSTPYRQWYESHYALPLGRKKGEQTDS
;
A
#
# COMPACT_ATOMS: atom_id res chain seq x y z
N MET A 1 6.87 -7.21 10.03
CA MET A 1 6.92 -8.40 10.90
C MET A 1 5.52 -8.98 10.97
N LEU A 2 5.33 -10.23 10.54
CA LEU A 2 4.01 -10.79 10.27
C LEU A 2 3.39 -11.34 11.56
N VAL A 3 2.58 -10.53 12.25
CA VAL A 3 1.59 -11.06 13.20
C VAL A 3 0.42 -11.60 12.38
N LEU A 4 0.60 -12.77 11.76
CA LEU A 4 -0.54 -13.60 11.39
C LEU A 4 -1.08 -14.18 12.70
N ILE A 5 -2.19 -13.62 13.17
CA ILE A 5 -3.03 -14.35 14.11
C ILE A 5 -3.59 -15.54 13.34
N ASN A 6 -2.91 -16.66 13.48
CA ASN A 6 -3.36 -17.99 13.08
C ASN A 6 -4.51 -18.45 13.98
N CYS A 7 -5.60 -17.69 14.04
CA CYS A 7 -6.87 -18.20 14.51
C CYS A 7 -7.79 -18.39 13.28
N PRO A 8 -7.57 -19.45 12.46
CA PRO A 8 -8.52 -19.82 11.44
C PRO A 8 -9.83 -20.23 12.12
N GLY A 9 -10.86 -19.40 12.00
CA GLY A 9 -12.20 -19.82 12.37
C GLY A 9 -12.68 -20.90 11.38
N PRO A 10 -13.28 -22.01 11.83
CA PRO A 10 -13.84 -23.00 10.93
C PRO A 10 -15.01 -22.39 10.15
N GLY A 11 -14.88 -22.30 8.82
CA GLY A 11 -16.03 -22.12 7.94
C GLY A 11 -16.83 -23.42 7.85
N ARG A 12 -18.15 -23.32 7.63
CA ARG A 12 -18.93 -24.51 7.24
C ARG A 12 -18.30 -25.09 5.98
N GLY A 13 -17.96 -26.38 5.99
CA GLY A 13 -17.30 -27.05 4.85
C GLY A 13 -15.77 -27.14 4.90
N GLY A 14 -15.11 -26.66 5.98
CA GLY A 14 -13.66 -26.82 6.15
C GLY A 14 -12.80 -25.68 5.58
N ASP A 15 -13.43 -24.64 5.01
CA ASP A 15 -12.73 -23.45 4.51
C ASP A 15 -12.13 -22.62 5.65
N LYS A 16 -10.84 -22.28 5.51
CA LYS A 16 -10.11 -21.43 6.47
C LYS A 16 -10.28 -19.96 6.08
N LYS A 17 -10.81 -19.16 7.01
CA LYS A 17 -10.88 -17.70 6.86
C LYS A 17 -9.78 -17.04 7.66
N TYR A 18 -8.96 -16.22 7.01
CA TYR A 18 -7.89 -15.46 7.67
C TYR A 18 -8.40 -14.08 8.07
N ARG A 19 -8.26 -13.74 9.35
CA ARG A 19 -8.58 -12.41 9.87
C ARG A 19 -7.27 -11.68 10.19
N ALA A 20 -6.95 -10.67 9.40
CA ALA A 20 -5.82 -9.80 9.69
C ALA A 20 -6.19 -8.80 10.79
N LEU A 21 -5.32 -8.61 11.78
CA LEU A 21 -5.53 -7.62 12.86
C LEU A 21 -4.63 -6.39 12.71
N ARG A 22 -3.38 -6.56 12.25
CA ARG A 22 -2.44 -5.46 11.99
C ARG A 22 -1.71 -5.73 10.69
N LEU A 23 -1.94 -4.87 9.70
CA LEU A 23 -1.29 -4.94 8.39
C LEU A 23 -0.45 -3.68 8.20
N ASP A 24 0.81 -3.88 7.88
CA ASP A 24 1.77 -2.81 7.55
C ASP A 24 2.08 -2.77 6.05
N VAL A 25 1.89 -3.90 5.36
CA VAL A 25 2.31 -4.07 3.96
C VAL A 25 1.18 -4.68 3.14
N GLY A 26 0.95 -4.11 1.95
CA GLY A 26 -0.05 -4.58 0.98
C GLY A 26 0.56 -4.75 -0.42
N ASN A 27 -0.15 -5.46 -1.31
CA ASN A 27 0.17 -5.48 -2.74
C ASN A 27 -0.74 -4.49 -3.46
N PHE A 28 -0.16 -3.51 -4.13
CA PHE A 28 -0.90 -2.47 -4.83
C PHE A 28 -0.57 -2.51 -6.33
N SER A 29 -1.56 -2.16 -7.15
CA SER A 29 -1.45 -2.16 -8.61
C SER A 29 -1.47 -0.74 -9.16
N TRP A 30 -0.48 -0.41 -9.99
CA TRP A 30 -0.47 0.79 -10.80
C TRP A 30 -1.12 0.49 -12.16
N GLY A 31 -2.32 1.02 -12.37
CA GLY A 31 -3.17 0.67 -13.52
C GLY A 31 -2.63 1.10 -14.88
N SER A 32 -1.95 2.24 -14.98
CA SER A 32 -1.42 2.76 -16.26
C SER A 32 -0.23 1.94 -16.76
N GLU A 33 0.67 1.53 -15.88
CA GLU A 33 1.88 0.77 -16.23
C GLU A 33 1.76 -0.74 -16.01
N TYR A 34 0.56 -1.24 -15.64
CA TYR A 34 0.31 -2.65 -15.31
C TYR A 34 1.36 -3.25 -14.34
N CYS A 35 1.77 -2.47 -13.34
CA CYS A 35 2.81 -2.90 -12.39
C CYS A 35 2.18 -3.17 -11.01
N MET A 36 2.45 -4.34 -10.44
CA MET A 36 2.07 -4.68 -9.07
C MET A 36 3.30 -4.79 -8.20
N ARG A 37 3.28 -4.12 -7.04
CA ARG A 37 4.39 -4.15 -6.09
C ARG A 37 3.87 -4.20 -4.66
N LYS A 38 4.64 -4.88 -3.83
CA LYS A 38 4.44 -4.94 -2.39
C LYS A 38 5.02 -3.67 -1.76
N THR A 39 4.18 -2.89 -1.11
CA THR A 39 4.54 -1.58 -0.55
C THR A 39 3.98 -1.44 0.86
N ARG A 40 4.63 -0.58 1.66
CA ARG A 40 4.15 -0.26 3.01
C ARG A 40 3.01 0.74 2.95
N ILE A 41 2.06 0.57 3.85
CA ILE A 41 0.93 1.46 4.05
C ILE A 41 1.37 2.50 5.07
N ILE A 42 1.30 3.77 4.70
CA ILE A 42 1.73 4.88 5.57
C ILE A 42 0.57 5.30 6.45
N ASP A 43 -0.55 5.68 5.82
CA ASP A 43 -1.68 6.21 6.54
C ASP A 43 -3.02 6.03 5.80
N VAL A 44 -4.13 6.06 6.54
CA VAL A 44 -5.50 6.12 6.02
C VAL A 44 -5.96 7.58 6.05
N VAL A 45 -6.38 8.11 4.89
CA VAL A 45 -6.74 9.54 4.72
C VAL A 45 -8.23 9.75 4.69
N TYR A 46 -8.98 8.83 4.07
CA TYR A 46 -10.41 9.02 3.88
C TYR A 46 -11.16 7.69 3.86
N ASP A 47 -12.34 7.72 4.48
CA ASP A 47 -13.37 6.70 4.37
C ASP A 47 -14.72 7.40 4.15
N ALA A 48 -15.57 6.84 3.30
CA ALA A 48 -16.84 7.46 2.93
C ALA A 48 -17.95 7.23 3.98
N SER A 49 -17.81 6.22 4.85
CA SER A 49 -18.87 5.78 5.74
C SER A 49 -18.68 6.23 7.18
N ASN A 50 -17.44 6.29 7.67
CA ASN A 50 -17.17 6.74 9.05
C ASN A 50 -15.77 7.37 9.19
N ASN A 51 -15.70 8.58 9.75
CA ASN A 51 -14.45 9.29 10.02
C ASN A 51 -13.65 8.72 11.20
N GLU A 52 -14.27 7.95 12.09
CA GLU A 52 -13.57 7.29 13.20
C GLU A 52 -12.52 6.30 12.70
N VAL A 53 -12.79 5.66 11.56
CA VAL A 53 -11.87 4.73 10.88
C VAL A 53 -10.60 5.47 10.43
N VAL A 54 -10.76 6.71 9.94
CA VAL A 54 -9.66 7.58 9.51
C VAL A 54 -8.82 8.06 10.69
N CYS A 55 -9.44 8.31 11.84
CA CYS A 55 -8.73 8.74 13.05
C CYS A 55 -7.92 7.60 13.68
N THR A 56 -8.47 6.37 13.66
CA THR A 56 -7.88 5.19 14.30
C THR A 56 -6.94 4.38 13.41
N LYS A 57 -6.84 4.75 12.12
CA LYS A 57 -6.00 4.09 11.10
C LYS A 57 -6.40 2.63 10.89
N ILE A 58 -7.71 2.37 10.92
CA ILE A 58 -8.28 1.04 10.62
C ILE A 58 -8.43 0.90 9.10
N ILE A 59 -8.06 -0.26 8.57
CA ILE A 59 -8.13 -0.54 7.12
C ILE A 59 -9.40 -1.34 6.85
N VAL A 60 -10.32 -0.75 6.08
CA VAL A 60 -11.55 -1.39 5.59
C VAL A 60 -11.51 -1.41 4.06
N LYS A 61 -12.29 -2.31 3.45
CA LYS A 61 -12.54 -2.25 2.01
C LYS A 61 -13.20 -0.91 1.70
N ASN A 62 -12.65 -0.17 0.73
CA ASN A 62 -13.05 1.18 0.29
C ASN A 62 -12.29 2.36 0.93
N CYS A 63 -11.38 2.14 1.88
CA CYS A 63 -10.58 3.24 2.41
C CYS A 63 -9.55 3.76 1.39
N ILE A 64 -9.35 5.08 1.36
CA ILE A 64 -8.28 5.72 0.60
C ILE A 64 -7.05 5.82 1.50
N VAL A 65 -5.94 5.24 1.04
CA VAL A 65 -4.70 5.11 1.80
C VAL A 65 -3.52 5.78 1.08
N LEU A 66 -2.57 6.28 1.87
CA LEU A 66 -1.27 6.72 1.40
C LEU A 66 -0.28 5.57 1.46
N ILE A 67 0.47 5.41 0.38
CA ILE A 67 1.37 4.29 0.14
C ILE A 67 2.77 4.83 -0.11
N ASP A 68 3.78 4.09 0.34
CA ASP A 68 5.18 4.38 0.03
C ASP A 68 5.46 4.23 -1.48
N SER A 69 6.03 5.27 -2.10
CA SER A 69 6.28 5.34 -3.55
C SER A 69 7.65 4.84 -3.99
N THR A 70 8.59 4.61 -3.04
CA THR A 70 9.94 4.11 -3.34
C THR A 70 9.99 2.89 -4.28
N PRO A 71 9.20 1.82 -4.07
CA PRO A 71 9.27 0.64 -4.94
C PRO A 71 8.77 0.90 -6.37
N TYR A 72 7.84 1.84 -6.55
CA TYR A 72 7.38 2.24 -7.89
C TYR A 72 8.39 3.14 -8.59
N ARG A 73 9.07 4.03 -7.86
CA ARG A 73 10.15 4.86 -8.40
C ARG A 73 11.32 4.01 -8.90
N GLN A 74 11.80 3.07 -8.09
CA GLN A 74 12.88 2.15 -8.48
C GLN A 74 12.50 1.32 -9.71
N TRP A 75 11.25 0.86 -9.76
CA TRP A 75 10.76 0.13 -10.92
C TRP A 75 10.73 1.01 -12.17
N TYR A 76 10.24 2.24 -12.07
CA TYR A 76 10.16 3.15 -13.20
C TYR A 76 11.55 3.52 -13.75
N GLU A 77 12.50 3.80 -12.86
CA GLU A 77 13.90 4.06 -13.24
C GLU A 77 14.51 2.84 -13.95
N SER A 78 14.20 1.62 -13.50
CA SER A 78 14.68 0.39 -14.14
C SER A 78 13.98 0.11 -15.48
N HIS A 79 12.70 0.47 -15.61
CA HIS A 79 11.88 0.15 -16.76
C HIS A 79 12.09 1.14 -17.92
N TYR A 80 12.30 2.42 -17.59
CA TYR A 80 12.44 3.50 -18.58
C TYR A 80 13.84 4.13 -18.61
N ALA A 81 14.77 3.69 -17.75
CA ALA A 81 16.13 4.25 -17.62
C ALA A 81 16.16 5.77 -17.41
N LEU A 82 15.05 6.36 -16.97
CA LEU A 82 14.82 7.78 -16.81
C LEU A 82 14.73 8.10 -15.31
N PRO A 83 15.61 8.97 -14.77
CA PRO A 83 15.54 9.34 -13.36
C PRO A 83 14.30 10.21 -13.11
N LEU A 84 13.37 9.70 -12.30
CA LEU A 84 12.25 10.50 -11.80
C LEU A 84 12.75 11.47 -10.74
N GLY A 85 12.45 12.77 -10.89
CA GLY A 85 12.64 13.75 -9.82
C GLY A 85 13.76 14.77 -10.01
N ARG A 86 14.35 14.94 -11.20
CA ARG A 86 15.04 16.20 -11.50
C ARG A 86 13.98 17.27 -11.76
N LYS A 87 13.61 18.04 -10.73
CA LYS A 87 12.86 19.28 -10.93
C LYS A 87 13.67 20.14 -11.89
N LYS A 88 13.06 20.54 -13.01
CA LYS A 88 13.58 21.56 -13.92
C LYS A 88 13.58 22.89 -13.16
N GLY A 89 14.65 23.18 -12.41
CA GLY A 89 14.76 24.41 -11.62
C GLY A 89 15.94 24.57 -10.65
N GLU A 90 16.66 23.52 -10.25
CA GLU A 90 17.82 23.69 -9.35
C GLU A 90 19.13 23.49 -10.10
N GLN A 91 19.67 24.62 -10.55
CA GLN A 91 21.06 24.79 -10.96
C GLN A 91 21.91 24.95 -9.69
N THR A 92 22.82 24.00 -9.43
CA THR A 92 24.03 24.18 -8.59
C THR A 92 24.94 22.99 -8.91
N ASP A 93 25.78 23.13 -9.94
CA ASP A 93 27.20 23.52 -9.91
C ASP A 93 28.12 22.33 -9.56
N SER A 94 28.84 21.93 -10.62
CA SER A 94 30.15 21.25 -10.71
C SER A 94 30.59 20.27 -9.62
#